data_AF-A0A2M7UBP7-F1
#
_entry.id   AF-A0A2M7UBP7-F1
#
_cell.length_a   1.000
_cell.length_b   1.000
_cell.length_c   1.000
_cell.angle_alpha   90.00
_cell.angle_beta   90.00
_cell.angle_gamma   90.00
#
_symmetry.space_group_name_H-M   'P 1'
#
loop_
_entity.id
_entity.type
_entity.pdbx_description
1 polymer ?
#
loop_
_entity_poly.entity_id
_entity_poly.type
_entity_poly.pdbx_seq_one_letter_code
_entity_poly.pdbx_strand_id
1 'polypeptide(L)'
;MTNHPLQSVSWEQARKKMGIETLRIVDGKNTFQLTFHKIPYIDYKIGYLPRSAMPAKKILNQLYEYGKRNKVIFIKIEPYSPAVIPSEATEGSEVEGSKKEISRLASLARNDKRIIKSPHPLFPTWTQILDLTKSEEEL
;
A
#
# COMPACT_ATOMS: atom_id res chain seq x y z
N MET A 1 11.17 9.37 -7.19
CA MET A 1 12.11 8.25 -6.96
C MET A 1 11.31 7.09 -6.41
N THR A 2 11.59 5.89 -6.91
CA THR A 2 10.92 4.67 -6.48
C THR A 2 11.53 4.19 -5.17
N ASN A 3 10.79 4.30 -4.07
CA ASN A 3 11.31 3.95 -2.73
C ASN A 3 11.17 2.47 -2.38
N HIS A 4 10.49 1.67 -3.22
CA HIS A 4 10.23 0.26 -2.95
C HIS A 4 10.26 -0.56 -4.25
N PRO A 5 10.82 -1.79 -4.27
CA PRO A 5 10.87 -2.63 -5.47
C PRO A 5 9.50 -2.86 -6.13
N LEU A 6 8.43 -3.01 -5.33
CA LEU A 6 7.06 -3.18 -5.84
C LEU A 6 6.49 -1.95 -6.58
N GLN A 7 7.18 -0.81 -6.52
CA GLN A 7 6.82 0.43 -7.22
C GLN A 7 7.71 0.68 -8.46
N SER A 8 8.61 -0.25 -8.81
CA SER A 8 9.58 -0.11 -9.91
C SER A 8 8.98 -0.43 -11.29
N VAL A 9 9.62 0.12 -12.33
CA VAL A 9 9.27 -0.18 -13.72
C VAL A 9 9.43 -1.67 -14.03
N SER A 10 10.51 -2.30 -13.56
CA SER A 10 10.74 -3.74 -13.76
C SER A 10 9.64 -4.59 -13.13
N TRP A 11 9.13 -4.19 -11.96
CA TRP A 11 8.01 -4.87 -11.31
C TRP A 11 6.72 -4.75 -12.13
N GLU A 12 6.43 -3.57 -12.69
CA GLU A 12 5.26 -3.38 -13.57
C GLU A 12 5.35 -4.29 -14.79
N GLN A 13 6.51 -4.34 -15.43
CA GLN A 13 6.74 -5.20 -16.58
C GLN A 13 6.55 -6.69 -16.24
N ALA A 14 7.05 -7.12 -15.09
CA ALA A 14 6.83 -8.48 -14.60
C ALA A 14 5.32 -8.78 -14.44
N ARG A 15 4.56 -7.87 -13.81
CA ARG A 15 3.10 -8.03 -13.65
C ARG A 15 2.37 -8.07 -14.99
N LYS A 16 2.69 -7.19 -15.92
CA LYS A 16 2.11 -7.20 -17.28
C LYS A 16 2.38 -8.52 -18.01
N LYS A 17 3.60 -9.07 -17.92
CA LYS A 17 3.95 -10.39 -18.50
C LYS A 17 3.14 -11.54 -17.90
N MET A 18 2.69 -11.42 -16.65
CA MET A 18 1.79 -12.37 -16.00
C MET A 18 0.30 -12.17 -16.37
N GLY A 19 0.00 -11.28 -17.33
CA GLY A 19 -1.38 -10.94 -17.71
C GLY A 19 -2.12 -10.09 -16.67
N ILE A 20 -1.39 -9.49 -15.72
CA ILE A 20 -1.98 -8.64 -14.68
C ILE A 20 -2.06 -7.21 -15.20
N GLU A 21 -3.26 -6.64 -15.12
CA GLU A 21 -3.51 -5.24 -15.46
C GLU A 21 -2.84 -4.32 -14.44
N THR A 22 -2.20 -3.25 -14.92
CA THR A 22 -1.45 -2.32 -14.08
C THR A 22 -1.80 -0.87 -14.42
N LEU A 23 -1.76 0.00 -13.41
CA LEU A 23 -1.86 1.46 -13.58
C LEU A 23 -0.68 2.13 -12.87
N ARG A 24 0.00 3.04 -13.55
CA ARG A 24 1.04 3.89 -12.96
C ARG A 24 0.59 5.34 -12.98
N ILE A 25 0.62 5.99 -11.82
CA ILE A 25 0.39 7.42 -11.67
C ILE A 25 1.67 8.05 -11.10
N VAL A 26 2.12 9.14 -11.70
CA VAL A 26 3.28 9.91 -11.23
C VAL A 26 2.79 11.26 -10.70
N ASP A 27 3.20 11.60 -9.48
CA ASP A 27 2.86 12.87 -8.82
C ASP A 27 4.13 13.48 -8.23
N GLY A 28 4.75 14.39 -8.99
CA GLY A 28 6.05 14.95 -8.65
C GLY A 28 7.11 13.86 -8.46
N LYS A 29 7.63 13.72 -7.24
CA LYS A 29 8.64 12.70 -6.90
C LYS A 29 8.02 11.34 -6.56
N ASN A 30 6.71 11.26 -6.31
CA ASN A 30 6.04 10.03 -5.92
C ASN A 30 5.56 9.27 -7.16
N THR A 31 5.58 7.95 -7.06
CA THR A 31 5.02 7.06 -8.07
C THR A 31 4.10 6.07 -7.38
N PHE A 32 2.92 5.85 -7.97
CA PHE A 32 1.90 4.94 -7.50
C PHE A 32 1.63 3.92 -8.59
N GLN A 33 2.17 2.73 -8.41
CA GLN A 33 1.95 1.57 -9.26
C GLN A 33 0.94 0.65 -8.61
N LEU A 34 -0.13 0.38 -9.33
CA LEU A 34 -1.23 -0.48 -8.94
C LEU A 34 -1.29 -1.72 -9.83
N THR A 35 -1.80 -2.80 -9.27
CA THR A 35 -2.26 -3.97 -10.02
C THR A 35 -3.76 -4.15 -9.84
N PHE A 36 -4.43 -4.70 -10.85
CA PHE A 36 -5.85 -5.05 -10.78
C PHE A 36 -6.06 -6.53 -11.04
N HIS A 37 -6.89 -7.15 -10.21
CA HIS A 37 -7.14 -8.59 -10.23
C HIS A 37 -8.63 -8.82 -10.42
N LYS A 38 -9.01 -9.58 -11.46
CA LYS A 38 -10.40 -9.96 -11.71
C LYS A 38 -10.89 -10.89 -10.60
N ILE A 39 -12.14 -10.68 -10.19
CA ILE A 39 -12.84 -11.60 -9.30
C ILE A 39 -13.40 -12.73 -10.16
N PRO A 40 -13.19 -14.00 -9.81
CA PRO A 40 -13.77 -15.11 -10.55
C PRO A 40 -15.30 -14.96 -10.69
N TYR A 41 -15.84 -15.38 -11.84
CA TYR A 41 -17.27 -15.46 -12.15
C TYR A 41 -18.04 -14.14 -12.28
N ILE A 42 -17.42 -12.98 -12.03
CA ILE A 42 -18.06 -11.67 -12.21
C ILE A 42 -17.12 -10.67 -12.91
N ASP A 43 -17.68 -9.66 -13.56
CA ASP A 43 -16.94 -8.63 -14.31
C ASP A 43 -16.22 -7.57 -13.45
N TYR A 44 -16.08 -7.83 -12.15
CA TYR A 44 -15.50 -6.89 -11.21
C TYR A 44 -14.04 -7.21 -10.90
N LYS A 45 -13.30 -6.20 -10.44
CA LYS A 45 -11.89 -6.31 -10.07
C LYS A 45 -11.64 -5.75 -8.68
N ILE A 46 -10.51 -6.13 -8.09
CA ILE A 46 -9.91 -5.45 -6.93
C ILE A 46 -8.61 -4.77 -7.37
N GLY A 47 -8.34 -3.59 -6.83
CA GLY A 47 -7.06 -2.90 -7.01
C GLY A 47 -6.14 -3.10 -5.83
N TYR A 48 -4.83 -3.14 -6.07
CA TYR A 48 -3.82 -3.21 -5.03
C TYR A 48 -2.69 -2.20 -5.30
N LEU A 49 -2.38 -1.38 -4.30
CA LEU A 49 -1.32 -0.38 -4.30
C LEU A 49 -0.29 -0.75 -3.22
N PRO A 50 0.73 -1.56 -3.56
CA PRO A 50 1.74 -2.05 -2.61
C PRO A 50 2.82 -1.02 -2.30
N ARG A 51 3.11 -0.84 -1.02
CA ARG A 51 4.35 -0.20 -0.51
C ARG A 51 4.63 1.18 -1.15
N SER A 52 3.59 1.97 -1.36
CA SER A 52 3.69 3.32 -1.92
C SER A 52 3.91 4.37 -0.84
N ALA A 53 4.08 5.64 -1.24
CA ALA A 53 3.73 6.75 -0.35
C ALA A 53 2.21 6.74 -0.08
N MET A 54 1.74 7.43 0.95
CA MET A 54 0.29 7.63 1.14
C MET A 54 -0.24 8.57 0.04
N PRO A 55 -1.23 8.18 -0.77
CA PRO A 55 -1.74 9.03 -1.84
C PRO A 55 -2.41 10.30 -1.32
N ALA A 56 -2.09 11.45 -1.91
CA ALA A 56 -2.79 12.71 -1.62
C ALA A 56 -4.23 12.71 -2.19
N LYS A 57 -5.08 13.64 -1.73
CA LYS A 57 -6.49 13.75 -2.14
C LYS A 57 -6.70 13.77 -3.66
N LYS A 58 -5.81 14.44 -4.41
CA LYS A 58 -5.83 14.47 -5.88
C LYS A 58 -5.72 13.05 -6.46
N ILE A 59 -4.76 12.26 -5.97
CA ILE A 59 -4.52 10.89 -6.42
C ILE A 59 -5.65 9.97 -5.97
N LEU A 60 -6.15 10.13 -4.74
CA LEU A 60 -7.32 9.38 -4.26
C LEU A 60 -8.55 9.61 -5.15
N ASN A 61 -8.80 10.85 -5.59
CA ASN A 61 -9.88 11.15 -6.53
C ASN A 61 -9.65 10.49 -7.90
N GLN A 62 -8.43 10.53 -8.42
CA GLN A 62 -8.11 9.84 -9.68
C GLN A 62 -8.34 8.33 -9.58
N LEU A 63 -7.93 7.71 -8.48
CA LEU A 63 -8.14 6.29 -8.21
C LEU A 63 -9.63 5.94 -8.07
N TYR A 64 -10.41 6.80 -7.40
CA TYR A 64 -11.85 6.62 -7.26
C TYR A 64 -12.56 6.66 -8.62
N GLU A 65 -12.28 7.67 -9.44
CA GLU A 65 -12.85 7.79 -10.80
C GLU A 65 -12.41 6.65 -11.71
N TYR A 66 -11.14 6.25 -11.62
CA TYR A 66 -10.64 5.09 -12.33
C TYR A 66 -11.40 3.82 -11.92
N GLY A 67 -11.57 3.59 -10.61
CA GLY A 67 -12.25 2.41 -10.09
C GLY A 67 -13.71 2.33 -10.54
N LYS A 68 -14.45 3.44 -10.47
CA LYS A 68 -15.84 3.55 -10.94
C LYS A 68 -15.98 3.20 -12.41
N ARG A 69 -15.09 3.72 -13.26
CA ARG A 69 -15.10 3.46 -14.72
C ARG A 69 -14.70 2.03 -15.07
N ASN A 70 -13.86 1.39 -14.26
CA ASN A 70 -13.25 0.08 -14.58
C ASN A 70 -13.79 -1.09 -13.74
N LYS A 71 -14.99 -0.95 -13.15
CA LYS A 71 -15.64 -1.99 -12.30
C LYS A 71 -14.74 -2.49 -11.17
N VAL A 72 -13.99 -1.59 -10.53
CA VAL A 72 -13.15 -1.93 -9.37
C VAL A 72 -13.95 -1.71 -8.08
N ILE A 73 -14.12 -2.76 -7.27
CA ILE A 73 -14.96 -2.69 -6.06
C ILE A 73 -14.26 -2.03 -4.86
N PHE A 74 -12.93 -2.17 -4.78
CA PHE A 74 -12.09 -1.45 -3.83
C PHE A 74 -10.64 -1.43 -4.30
N ILE A 75 -9.86 -0.51 -3.75
CA ILE A 75 -8.40 -0.46 -3.92
C ILE A 75 -7.78 -0.59 -2.53
N LYS A 76 -6.99 -1.64 -2.33
CA LYS A 76 -6.22 -1.84 -1.09
C LYS A 76 -4.91 -1.05 -1.18
N ILE A 77 -4.70 -0.15 -0.24
CA ILE A 77 -3.52 0.73 -0.20
C ILE A 77 -2.66 0.35 1.01
N GLU A 78 -1.40 0.00 0.77
CA GLU A 78 -0.45 -0.40 1.82
C GLU A 78 0.80 0.47 1.75
N PRO A 79 0.83 1.65 2.41
CA PRO A 79 1.99 2.52 2.35
C PRO A 79 3.25 1.89 3.00
N TYR A 80 4.44 2.19 2.48
CA TYR A 80 5.72 1.67 2.98
C TYR A 80 6.24 2.42 4.22
N SER A 81 5.87 3.68 4.38
CA SER A 81 6.16 4.45 5.60
C SER A 81 5.02 4.26 6.59
N PRO A 82 5.28 4.08 7.90
CA PRO A 82 4.23 3.85 8.87
C PRO A 82 3.22 4.99 8.81
N ALA A 83 1.98 4.69 8.42
CA ALA A 83 0.85 5.38 9.02
C ALA A 83 0.76 4.78 10.42
N VAL A 84 1.32 5.43 11.46
CA VAL A 84 1.06 4.96 12.83
C VAL A 84 -0.45 5.04 13.01
N ILE A 85 -1.03 3.88 13.23
CA ILE A 85 -2.35 3.76 13.80
C ILE A 85 -2.18 4.25 15.25
N PRO A 86 -2.93 5.26 15.72
CA PRO A 86 -2.67 5.95 16.99
C PRO A 86 -2.66 5.10 18.27
N SER A 87 -2.88 3.79 18.20
CA SER A 87 -3.03 2.94 19.38
C SER A 87 -1.71 2.46 20.01
N GLU A 88 -0.56 2.58 19.33
CA GLU A 88 0.68 1.95 19.80
C GLU A 88 1.92 2.85 19.60
N ALA A 89 1.89 4.07 20.13
CA ALA A 89 3.07 4.91 20.23
C ALA A 89 3.72 4.74 21.61
N THR A 90 4.65 3.79 21.75
CA THR A 90 5.57 3.72 22.89
C THR A 90 6.61 4.85 22.81
N GLU A 91 6.94 5.40 23.98
CA GLU A 91 7.90 6.49 24.14
C GLU A 91 9.33 5.96 24.03
N GLY A 92 10.11 6.51 23.09
CA GLY A 92 11.49 6.11 22.87
C GLY A 92 12.10 6.74 21.63
N SER A 93 12.63 7.96 21.79
CA SER A 93 13.75 8.59 21.08
C SER A 93 14.15 8.08 19.67
N GLU A 94 13.36 8.44 18.67
CA GLU A 94 13.76 8.85 17.29
C GLU A 94 12.56 9.49 16.55
N VAL A 95 11.50 9.82 17.31
CA VAL A 95 10.12 9.71 16.81
C VAL A 95 9.43 11.06 16.59
N GLU A 96 10.05 12.22 16.87
CA GLU A 96 9.34 13.52 16.82
C GLU A 96 8.91 13.90 15.38
N GLY A 97 9.84 13.82 14.42
CA GLY A 97 9.58 14.12 13.00
C GLY A 97 8.67 13.09 12.35
N SER A 98 8.91 11.81 12.66
CA SER A 98 8.07 10.69 12.24
C SER A 98 6.66 10.83 12.78
N LYS A 99 6.45 11.04 14.09
CA LYS A 99 5.14 11.23 14.75
C LYS A 99 4.33 12.36 14.12
N LYS A 100 4.97 13.48 13.74
CA LYS A 100 4.30 14.63 13.14
C LYS A 100 3.78 14.32 11.74
N GLU A 101 4.62 13.72 10.89
CA GLU A 101 4.24 13.28 9.53
C GLU A 101 3.19 12.18 9.57
N ILE A 102 3.34 11.24 10.49
CA ILE A 102 2.38 10.19 10.82
C ILE A 102 1.01 10.77 11.21
N SER A 103 0.98 11.76 12.11
CA SER A 103 -0.28 12.38 12.55
C SER A 103 -0.97 13.09 11.38
N ARG A 104 -0.18 13.67 10.46
CA ARG A 104 -0.62 14.34 9.24
C ARG A 104 -1.14 13.37 8.20
N LEU A 105 -0.47 12.25 7.96
CA LEU A 105 -0.95 11.19 7.06
C LEU A 105 -2.22 10.55 7.60
N ALA A 106 -2.25 10.29 8.92
CA ALA A 106 -3.45 9.81 9.60
C ALA A 106 -4.59 10.84 9.56
N SER A 107 -4.33 12.15 9.62
CA SER A 107 -5.38 13.18 9.49
C SER A 107 -5.85 13.37 8.05
N LEU A 108 -4.96 13.27 7.07
CA LEU A 108 -5.30 13.27 5.64
C LEU A 108 -6.17 12.05 5.27
N ALA A 109 -5.86 10.88 5.83
CA ALA A 109 -6.69 9.68 5.69
C ALA A 109 -8.03 9.84 6.43
N ARG A 110 -8.03 10.35 7.67
CA ARG A 110 -9.23 10.54 8.51
C ARG A 110 -10.27 11.50 7.90
N ASN A 111 -9.83 12.47 7.09
CA ASN A 111 -10.74 13.43 6.47
C ASN A 111 -11.41 12.93 5.18
N ASP A 112 -10.98 11.80 4.62
CA ASP A 112 -11.63 11.18 3.47
C ASP A 112 -12.48 9.98 3.92
N LYS A 113 -13.80 10.17 4.02
CA LYS A 113 -14.75 9.12 4.46
C LYS A 113 -14.73 7.85 3.58
N ARG A 114 -14.10 7.89 2.41
CA ARG A 114 -13.93 6.74 1.51
C ARG A 114 -12.77 5.84 1.93
N ILE A 115 -11.86 6.31 2.79
CA ILE A 115 -10.75 5.53 3.32
C ILE A 115 -11.15 4.90 4.65
N ILE A 116 -11.14 3.57 4.67
CA ILE A 116 -11.38 2.77 5.87
C ILE A 116 -10.14 1.94 6.20
N LYS A 117 -9.92 1.66 7.49
CA LYS A 117 -8.87 0.73 7.92
C LYS A 117 -9.22 -0.67 7.41
N SER A 118 -8.26 -1.33 6.75
CA SER A 118 -8.45 -2.71 6.31
C SER A 118 -8.42 -3.66 7.52
N PRO A 119 -9.36 -4.62 7.63
CA PRO A 119 -9.31 -5.66 8.67
C PRO A 119 -8.21 -6.70 8.44
N HIS A 120 -7.64 -6.77 7.23
CA HIS A 120 -6.67 -7.79 6.84
C HIS A 120 -5.42 -7.16 6.19
N PRO A 121 -4.43 -6.67 6.97
CA PRO A 121 -3.17 -6.19 6.39
C PRO A 121 -2.38 -7.36 5.77
N LEU A 122 -1.75 -7.16 4.59
CA LEU A 122 -0.87 -8.21 4.01
C LEU A 122 0.46 -8.32 4.74
N PHE A 123 0.90 -7.23 5.35
CA PHE A 123 2.12 -7.19 6.15
C PHE A 123 1.70 -7.07 7.62
N PRO A 124 1.73 -8.17 8.40
CA PRO A 124 1.42 -8.13 9.81
C PRO A 124 2.39 -7.22 10.55
N THR A 125 1.97 -6.67 11.68
CA THR A 125 2.81 -5.82 12.53
C THR A 125 3.96 -6.59 13.19
N TRP A 126 3.86 -7.92 13.25
CA TRP A 126 4.89 -8.79 13.78
C TRP A 126 5.60 -9.50 12.62
N THR A 127 6.93 -9.39 12.59
CA THR A 127 7.79 -10.04 11.59
C THR A 127 8.50 -11.21 12.27
N GLN A 128 8.45 -12.40 11.67
CA GLN A 128 9.22 -13.55 12.11
C GLN A 128 10.42 -13.74 11.18
N ILE A 129 11.54 -14.17 11.75
CA ILE A 129 12.72 -14.61 10.99
C ILE A 129 12.94 -16.08 11.36
N LEU A 130 13.04 -16.93 10.35
CA LEU A 130 13.54 -18.29 10.51
C LEU A 130 15.06 -18.24 10.38
N ASP A 131 15.76 -18.64 11.45
CA ASP A 131 17.21 -18.72 11.45
C ASP A 131 17.65 -20.03 10.78
N LEU A 132 18.01 -19.94 9.50
CA LEU A 132 18.47 -21.08 8.68
C LEU A 132 19.92 -21.49 8.98
N THR A 133 20.59 -20.84 9.93
CA THR A 133 21.95 -21.21 10.34
C THR A 133 21.96 -22.32 11.39
N LYS A 134 20.79 -22.66 11.95
CA LYS A 134 20.58 -23.72 12.95
C LYS A 134 20.27 -25.06 12.28
N SER A 135 20.65 -26.16 12.93
CA SER A 135 20.26 -27.51 12.47
C SER A 135 18.77 -27.79 12.73
N GLU A 136 18.23 -28.86 12.14
CA GLU A 136 16.82 -29.25 12.36
C GLU A 136 16.53 -29.60 13.82
N GLU A 137 17.52 -30.12 14.55
CA GLU A 137 17.41 -30.42 15.98
C GLU A 137 17.40 -29.16 16.87
N GLU A 138 17.87 -28.03 16.34
CA GLU A 138 17.95 -26.73 17.02
C GLU A 138 16.80 -25.76 16.67
N LEU A 139 15.89 -26.19 15.78
CA LEU A 139 14.69 -25.49 15.31
C LEU A 139 13.42 -26.02 16.01
#